data_AF-A0A9D4RVC4-F1
#
_entry.id   AF-A0A9D4RVC4-F1
#
_cell.length_a   1.000
_cell.length_b   1.000
_cell.length_c   1.000
_cell.angle_alpha   90.00
_cell.angle_beta   90.00
_cell.angle_gamma   90.00
#
_symmetry.space_group_name_H-M   'P 1'
#
loop_
_entity.id
_entity.type
_entity.pdbx_description
1 polymer ?
#
loop_
_entity_poly.entity_id
_entity_poly.type
_entity_poly.pdbx_seq_one_letter_code
_entity_poly.pdbx_strand_id
1 'polypeptide(L)'
;MLVDCFQQIFSKIPDAEKLLTLEICINSLKRLPEDETVTEACDMGVKYSVPDVSNVQYIAADFVSQCHHIPNLASTNGENESKMLCIVKELECLGLASSHHRHYNILQENDQLLRTSIHLLQNLEEIGHQGQNVFSNIDKVTRQAEVNTDHPVFGLKRDLIRLIGNLVYQNTANQDLVRELDGIPLILNKTTIDANNPFISQWSIFAAHNLTEGNEKNISYIAALKMEGIANNQALLDELGISAEVQGDKVFVKKQRTE
;
A
#
# COMPACT_ATOMS: atom_id res chain seq x y z
N MET A 1 23.31 -2.29 -25.40
CA MET A 1 24.13 -3.34 -24.73
C MET A 1 24.25 -3.19 -23.22
N LEU A 2 23.77 -2.13 -22.56
CA LEU A 2 23.85 -1.97 -21.08
C LEU A 2 22.51 -2.15 -20.33
N VAL A 3 21.38 -2.26 -21.05
CA VAL A 3 20.01 -2.26 -20.49
C VAL A 3 19.71 -3.48 -19.59
N ASP A 4 20.55 -4.51 -19.66
CA ASP A 4 20.30 -5.81 -19.04
C ASP A 4 21.22 -6.10 -17.82
N CYS A 5 22.17 -5.20 -17.52
CA CYS A 5 23.15 -5.41 -16.46
C CYS A 5 22.49 -5.43 -15.07
N PHE A 6 21.51 -4.55 -14.84
CA PHE A 6 20.78 -4.51 -13.57
C PHE A 6 20.07 -5.83 -13.29
N GLN A 7 19.24 -6.31 -14.23
CA GLN A 7 18.54 -7.58 -14.11
C GLN A 7 19.51 -8.76 -13.90
N GLN A 8 20.58 -8.83 -14.70
CA GLN A 8 21.55 -9.93 -14.64
C GLN A 8 22.33 -9.97 -13.32
N ILE A 9 22.56 -8.82 -12.69
CA ILE A 9 23.24 -8.71 -11.40
C ILE A 9 22.25 -8.88 -10.25
N PHE A 10 21.16 -8.11 -10.25
CA PHE A 10 20.19 -8.06 -9.16
C PHE A 10 19.60 -9.44 -8.85
N SER A 11 19.30 -10.24 -9.87
CA SER A 11 18.80 -11.61 -9.68
C SER A 11 19.79 -12.58 -9.02
N LYS A 12 21.09 -12.25 -8.98
CA LYS A 12 22.17 -13.16 -8.54
C LYS A 12 22.90 -12.71 -7.28
N ILE A 13 22.75 -11.46 -6.87
CA ILE A 13 23.40 -10.94 -5.67
C ILE A 13 22.63 -11.36 -4.40
N PRO A 14 23.30 -11.47 -3.24
CA PRO A 14 22.65 -11.79 -1.98
C PRO A 14 21.68 -10.69 -1.52
N ASP A 15 20.78 -11.03 -0.60
CA ASP A 15 19.72 -10.13 -0.14
C ASP A 15 20.26 -8.82 0.47
N ALA A 16 21.41 -8.85 1.15
CA ALA A 16 22.02 -7.63 1.72
C ALA A 16 22.40 -6.61 0.63
N GLU A 17 22.97 -7.08 -0.48
CA GLU A 17 23.34 -6.25 -1.62
C GLU A 17 22.11 -5.82 -2.43
N LYS A 18 21.06 -6.65 -2.50
CA LYS A 18 19.75 -6.24 -3.06
C LYS A 18 19.16 -5.09 -2.26
N LEU A 19 19.15 -5.20 -0.93
CA LEU A 19 18.65 -4.14 -0.04
C LEU A 19 19.39 -2.83 -0.28
N LEU A 20 20.72 -2.84 -0.30
CA LEU A 20 21.51 -1.64 -0.59
C LEU A 20 21.16 -1.03 -1.95
N THR A 21 20.99 -1.88 -2.97
CA THR A 21 20.62 -1.43 -4.32
C THR A 21 19.24 -0.77 -4.32
N LEU A 22 18.24 -1.38 -3.66
CA LEU A 22 16.89 -0.84 -3.54
C LEU A 22 16.88 0.45 -2.73
N GLU A 23 17.65 0.55 -1.65
CA GLU A 23 17.79 1.79 -0.85
C GLU A 23 18.38 2.93 -1.67
N ILE A 24 19.36 2.67 -2.53
CA ILE A 24 19.88 3.67 -3.46
C ILE A 24 18.78 4.11 -4.42
N CYS A 25 18.02 3.18 -5.02
CA CYS A 25 16.90 3.52 -5.89
C CYS A 25 15.81 4.35 -5.18
N ILE A 26 15.40 3.93 -3.99
CA ILE A 26 14.40 4.63 -3.16
C ILE A 26 14.89 6.04 -2.81
N ASN A 27 16.13 6.19 -2.35
CA ASN A 27 16.68 7.50 -1.99
C ASN A 27 16.82 8.41 -3.21
N SER A 28 17.16 7.85 -4.37
CA SER A 28 17.16 8.57 -5.64
C SER A 28 15.76 9.10 -5.98
N LEU A 29 14.72 8.27 -5.89
CA LEU A 29 13.33 8.65 -6.19
C LEU A 29 12.78 9.68 -5.20
N LYS A 30 13.13 9.58 -3.92
CA LYS A 30 12.72 10.55 -2.87
C LYS A 30 13.31 11.95 -3.07
N ARG A 31 14.43 12.06 -3.79
CA ARG A 31 15.15 13.33 -4.00
C ARG A 31 14.76 14.03 -5.28
N LEU A 32 13.91 13.43 -6.11
CA LEU A 32 13.46 14.05 -7.34
C LEU A 32 12.53 15.23 -7.03
N PRO A 33 12.68 16.38 -7.70
CA PRO A 33 11.77 17.51 -7.55
C PRO A 33 10.37 17.13 -8.05
N GLU A 34 9.33 17.69 -7.41
CA GLU A 34 7.92 17.46 -7.77
C GLU A 34 7.55 18.09 -9.12
N ASP A 35 8.18 19.21 -9.48
CA ASP A 35 8.03 19.90 -10.77
C ASP A 35 9.21 19.55 -11.68
N GLU A 36 9.00 18.63 -12.61
CA GLU A 36 10.06 18.22 -13.53
C GLU A 36 10.26 19.23 -14.66
N THR A 37 11.41 19.89 -14.62
CA THR A 37 12.39 19.58 -15.65
C THR A 37 13.68 19.15 -14.99
N VAL A 38 14.08 17.89 -15.22
CA VAL A 38 15.44 17.39 -14.92
C VAL A 38 16.52 18.32 -15.54
N THR A 39 16.13 19.08 -16.57
CA THR A 39 16.89 20.11 -17.26
C THR A 39 17.31 21.28 -16.36
N GLU A 40 16.40 21.89 -15.58
CA GLU A 40 16.73 23.05 -14.72
C GLU A 40 17.59 22.67 -13.49
N ALA A 41 17.44 21.45 -12.97
CA ALA A 41 18.28 20.91 -11.90
C ALA A 41 19.73 20.66 -12.35
N CYS A 42 19.93 20.24 -13.60
CA CYS A 42 21.26 20.08 -14.20
C CYS A 42 21.98 21.43 -14.34
N ASP A 43 21.25 22.51 -14.60
CA ASP A 43 21.80 23.87 -14.69
C ASP A 43 22.31 24.40 -13.34
N MET A 44 21.81 23.85 -12.23
CA MET A 44 22.27 24.12 -10.85
C MET A 44 23.44 23.22 -10.41
N GLY A 45 23.98 22.37 -11.30
CA GLY A 45 25.12 21.50 -11.01
C GLY A 45 24.81 20.29 -10.13
N VAL A 46 23.54 20.06 -9.77
CA VAL A 46 23.12 18.90 -8.97
C VAL A 46 22.74 17.77 -9.93
N LYS A 47 23.60 16.76 -10.05
CA LYS A 47 23.29 15.53 -10.80
C LYS A 47 22.40 14.61 -9.96
N TYR A 48 21.10 14.61 -10.24
CA TYR A 48 20.21 13.58 -9.72
C TYR A 48 20.37 12.30 -10.53
N SER A 49 20.67 11.20 -9.85
CA SER A 49 20.63 9.86 -10.46
C SER A 49 19.21 9.32 -10.36
N VAL A 50 18.49 9.24 -11.48
CA VAL A 50 17.15 8.66 -11.55
C VAL A 50 17.28 7.18 -11.93
N PRO A 51 16.60 6.24 -11.26
CA PRO A 51 16.59 4.85 -11.69
C PRO A 51 16.12 4.72 -13.13
N ASP A 52 16.78 3.88 -13.93
CA ASP A 52 16.36 3.66 -15.31
C ASP A 52 14.98 3.00 -15.37
N VAL A 53 14.24 3.28 -16.44
CA VAL A 53 12.92 2.69 -16.70
C VAL A 53 12.99 1.17 -16.73
N SER A 54 14.04 0.59 -17.33
CA SER A 54 14.22 -0.86 -17.38
C SER A 54 14.44 -1.46 -16.00
N ASN A 55 15.11 -0.73 -15.09
CA ASN A 55 15.35 -1.20 -13.73
C ASN A 55 14.04 -1.24 -12.94
N VAL A 56 13.22 -0.19 -13.05
CA VAL A 56 11.90 -0.12 -12.39
C VAL A 56 10.97 -1.20 -12.95
N GLN A 57 10.99 -1.43 -14.27
CA GLN A 57 10.22 -2.50 -14.89
C GLN A 57 10.65 -3.88 -14.40
N TYR A 58 11.95 -4.11 -14.24
CA TYR A 58 12.46 -5.35 -13.64
C TYR A 58 12.00 -5.50 -12.17
N ILE A 59 12.12 -4.44 -11.36
CA ILE A 59 11.65 -4.44 -9.97
C ILE A 59 10.15 -4.79 -9.90
N ALA A 60 9.33 -4.25 -10.80
CA ALA A 60 7.91 -4.60 -10.87
C ALA A 60 7.69 -6.09 -11.17
N ALA A 61 8.47 -6.65 -12.10
CA ALA A 61 8.42 -8.07 -12.44
C ALA A 61 8.89 -8.99 -11.30
N ASP A 62 9.98 -8.61 -10.61
CA ASP A 62 10.52 -9.34 -9.45
C ASP A 62 9.50 -9.34 -8.31
N PHE A 63 8.95 -8.17 -7.96
CA PHE A 63 7.89 -8.02 -6.96
C PHE A 63 6.68 -8.90 -7.28
N VAL A 64 6.17 -8.83 -8.52
CA VAL A 64 5.05 -9.66 -8.97
C VAL A 64 5.34 -11.16 -8.79
N SER A 65 6.59 -11.59 -9.02
CA SER A 65 7.00 -12.98 -8.90
C SER A 65 7.19 -13.44 -7.46
N GLN A 66 7.60 -12.56 -6.53
CA GLN A 66 8.04 -12.94 -5.19
C GLN A 66 7.08 -12.53 -4.06
N CYS A 67 6.15 -11.59 -4.28
CA CYS A 67 5.35 -11.02 -3.19
C CYS A 67 4.44 -12.00 -2.44
N HIS A 68 4.14 -13.15 -3.05
CA HIS A 68 3.42 -14.25 -2.40
C HIS A 68 4.14 -14.82 -1.17
N HIS A 69 5.41 -14.48 -0.97
CA HIS A 69 6.16 -14.84 0.22
C HIS A 69 5.96 -13.89 1.42
N ILE A 70 5.52 -12.64 1.21
CA ILE A 70 5.32 -11.64 2.27
C ILE A 70 4.41 -12.14 3.41
N PRO A 71 3.28 -12.83 3.14
CA PRO A 71 2.43 -13.40 4.19
C PRO A 71 3.16 -14.27 5.23
N ASN A 72 4.30 -14.88 4.86
CA ASN A 72 5.07 -15.72 5.77
C ASN A 72 5.67 -14.93 6.94
N LEU A 73 5.75 -13.59 6.87
CA LEU A 73 6.17 -12.74 8.00
C LEU A 73 5.30 -12.96 9.25
N ALA A 74 4.07 -13.46 9.12
CA ALA A 74 3.22 -13.81 10.27
C ALA A 74 3.65 -15.09 11.00
N SER A 75 4.49 -15.93 10.39
CA SER A 75 4.89 -17.24 10.93
C SER A 75 6.40 -17.42 11.06
N THR A 76 7.22 -16.52 10.52
CA THR A 76 8.68 -16.64 10.54
C THR A 76 9.28 -16.24 11.89
N ASN A 77 10.08 -17.13 12.48
CA ASN A 77 10.98 -16.82 13.61
C ASN A 77 12.26 -16.06 13.14
N GLY A 78 12.16 -15.20 12.12
CA GLY A 78 13.29 -14.50 11.48
C GLY A 78 13.94 -15.23 10.29
N GLU A 79 13.54 -16.46 9.97
CA GLU A 79 14.02 -17.16 8.76
C GLU A 79 13.46 -16.48 7.49
N ASN A 80 14.35 -16.12 6.55
CA ASN A 80 14.04 -15.38 5.31
C ASN A 80 13.53 -13.93 5.49
N GLU A 81 13.72 -13.32 6.67
CA GLU A 81 13.30 -11.94 6.91
C GLU A 81 13.96 -10.95 5.92
N SER A 82 15.26 -11.13 5.61
CA SER A 82 15.98 -10.31 4.62
C SER A 82 15.36 -10.38 3.22
N LYS A 83 14.92 -11.57 2.79
CA LYS A 83 14.24 -11.76 1.50
C LYS A 83 12.91 -11.00 1.49
N MET A 84 12.12 -11.12 2.55
CA MET A 84 10.83 -10.39 2.63
C MET A 84 11.06 -8.88 2.67
N LEU A 85 12.07 -8.42 3.40
CA LEU A 85 12.46 -7.02 3.43
C LEU A 85 12.86 -6.51 2.05
N CYS A 86 13.55 -7.30 1.23
CA CYS A 86 13.83 -6.93 -0.17
C CYS A 86 12.52 -6.67 -0.93
N ILE A 87 11.57 -7.60 -0.86
CA ILE A 87 10.30 -7.48 -1.60
C ILE A 87 9.46 -6.29 -1.10
N VAL A 88 9.48 -6.01 0.20
CA VAL A 88 8.85 -4.80 0.76
C VAL A 88 9.54 -3.53 0.24
N LYS A 89 10.86 -3.53 0.12
CA LYS A 89 11.61 -2.40 -0.45
C LYS A 89 11.38 -2.22 -1.95
N GLU A 90 11.11 -3.30 -2.69
CA GLU A 90 10.63 -3.22 -4.07
C GLU A 90 9.28 -2.51 -4.14
N LEU A 91 8.33 -2.86 -3.27
CA LEU A 91 7.05 -2.16 -3.17
C LEU A 91 7.23 -0.67 -2.82
N GLU A 92 8.10 -0.34 -1.87
CA GLU A 92 8.40 1.07 -1.52
C GLU A 92 8.92 1.83 -2.75
N CYS A 93 9.85 1.21 -3.49
CA CYS A 93 10.42 1.73 -4.74
C CYS A 93 9.34 1.94 -5.82
N LEU A 94 8.47 0.96 -6.05
CA LEU A 94 7.38 1.03 -7.03
C LEU A 94 6.36 2.11 -6.67
N GLY A 95 6.01 2.24 -5.38
CA GLY A 95 5.10 3.28 -4.92
C GLY A 95 5.68 4.70 -5.09
N LEU A 96 7.00 4.86 -5.00
CA LEU A 96 7.67 6.14 -5.29
C LEU A 96 7.79 6.37 -6.80
N ALA A 97 8.21 5.36 -7.57
CA ALA A 97 8.36 5.46 -9.01
C ALA A 97 7.03 5.76 -9.71
N SER A 98 5.93 5.19 -9.24
CA SER A 98 4.58 5.48 -9.74
C SER A 98 4.06 6.89 -9.39
N SER A 99 4.83 7.70 -8.67
CA SER A 99 4.55 9.13 -8.47
C SER A 99 5.32 10.03 -9.45
N HIS A 100 6.19 9.47 -10.29
CA HIS A 100 7.07 10.23 -11.20
C HIS A 100 6.71 9.99 -12.67
N HIS A 101 6.61 11.07 -13.47
CA HIS A 101 6.18 10.98 -14.88
C HIS A 101 7.00 9.96 -15.70
N ARG A 102 8.30 9.85 -15.40
CA ARG A 102 9.26 9.01 -16.13
C ARG A 102 8.92 7.53 -16.06
N HIS A 103 8.40 7.07 -14.93
CA HIS A 103 8.10 5.66 -14.68
C HIS A 103 6.60 5.39 -14.64
N TYR A 104 5.78 6.43 -14.59
CA TYR A 104 4.32 6.32 -14.44
C TYR A 104 3.68 5.39 -15.47
N ASN A 105 3.88 5.66 -16.77
CA ASN A 105 3.19 4.93 -17.83
C ASN A 105 3.53 3.44 -17.83
N ILE A 106 4.81 3.07 -17.69
CA ILE A 106 5.21 1.65 -17.73
C ILE A 106 4.66 0.85 -16.55
N LEU A 107 4.43 1.50 -15.40
CA LEU A 107 3.85 0.87 -14.22
C LEU A 107 2.34 0.80 -14.35
N GLN A 108 1.69 1.87 -14.82
CA GLN A 108 0.25 1.94 -15.01
C GLN A 108 -0.26 0.94 -16.07
N GLU A 109 0.51 0.70 -17.12
CA GLU A 109 0.18 -0.29 -18.17
C GLU A 109 0.37 -1.75 -17.72
N ASN A 110 0.98 -1.98 -16.55
CA ASN A 110 1.21 -3.32 -16.01
C ASN A 110 0.01 -3.78 -15.18
N ASP A 111 -0.96 -4.41 -15.85
CA ASP A 111 -2.18 -4.93 -15.21
C ASP A 111 -1.88 -6.00 -14.15
N GLN A 112 -0.86 -6.83 -14.38
CA GLN A 112 -0.44 -7.86 -13.45
C GLN A 112 0.09 -7.27 -12.14
N LEU A 113 0.82 -6.14 -12.20
CA LEU A 113 1.26 -5.43 -10.99
C LEU A 113 0.05 -5.01 -10.15
N LEU A 114 -0.95 -4.38 -10.78
CA LEU A 114 -2.17 -3.94 -10.09
C LEU A 114 -2.93 -5.12 -9.48
N ARG A 115 -3.16 -6.20 -10.25
CA ARG A 115 -3.81 -7.43 -9.75
C ARG A 115 -3.07 -8.00 -8.55
N THR A 116 -1.75 -8.13 -8.66
CA THR A 116 -0.91 -8.67 -7.60
C THR A 116 -0.95 -7.80 -6.34
N SER A 117 -0.92 -6.47 -6.47
CA SER A 117 -1.04 -5.56 -5.32
C SER A 117 -2.40 -5.69 -4.60
N ILE A 118 -3.50 -5.83 -5.36
CA ILE A 118 -4.85 -6.02 -4.78
C ILE A 118 -4.93 -7.35 -4.04
N HIS A 119 -4.54 -8.46 -4.69
CA HIS A 119 -4.59 -9.79 -4.08
C HIS A 119 -3.69 -9.89 -2.85
N LEU A 120 -2.51 -9.25 -2.87
CA LEU A 120 -1.66 -9.21 -1.68
C LEU A 120 -2.34 -8.45 -0.55
N LEU A 121 -2.94 -7.28 -0.81
CA LEU A 121 -3.65 -6.52 0.22
C LEU A 121 -4.82 -7.33 0.82
N GLN A 122 -5.57 -8.07 -0.02
CA GLN A 122 -6.63 -8.99 0.44
C GLN A 122 -6.08 -10.08 1.35
N ASN A 123 -4.99 -10.72 0.95
CA ASN A 123 -4.36 -11.80 1.72
C ASN A 123 -3.85 -11.31 3.09
N LEU A 124 -3.17 -10.17 3.11
CA LEU A 124 -2.70 -9.55 4.36
C LEU A 124 -3.85 -9.16 5.29
N GLU A 125 -5.00 -8.80 4.72
CA GLU A 125 -6.18 -8.47 5.49
C GLU A 125 -6.85 -9.73 6.07
N GLU A 126 -6.94 -10.79 5.28
CA GLU A 126 -7.46 -12.08 5.76
C GLU A 126 -6.62 -12.61 6.92
N ILE A 127 -5.29 -12.60 6.79
CA ILE A 127 -4.38 -13.02 7.87
C ILE A 127 -4.50 -12.09 9.08
N GLY A 128 -4.58 -10.77 8.87
CA GLY A 128 -4.72 -9.80 9.95
C GLY A 128 -5.98 -10.00 10.81
N HIS A 129 -7.02 -10.64 10.25
CA HIS A 129 -8.25 -11.01 10.96
C HIS A 129 -8.20 -12.37 11.67
N GLN A 130 -7.21 -13.23 11.38
CA GLN A 130 -7.04 -14.56 11.99
C GLN A 130 -6.41 -14.50 13.40
N GLY A 131 -6.79 -13.51 14.21
CA GLY A 131 -6.22 -13.24 15.53
C GLY A 131 -5.14 -12.16 15.51
N GLN A 132 -4.47 -11.98 16.65
CA GLN A 132 -3.41 -10.98 16.80
C GLN A 132 -2.11 -11.45 16.17
N ASN A 133 -1.62 -10.74 15.17
CA ASN A 133 -0.36 -10.99 14.47
C ASN A 133 0.22 -9.70 13.87
N VAL A 134 1.34 -9.83 13.15
CA VAL A 134 2.09 -8.70 12.55
C VAL A 134 1.30 -7.89 11.52
N PHE A 135 0.20 -8.43 10.96
CA PHE A 135 -0.67 -7.75 10.00
C PHE A 135 -1.98 -7.25 10.60
N SER A 136 -2.23 -7.49 11.89
CA SER A 136 -3.40 -6.96 12.59
C SER A 136 -3.34 -5.43 12.68
N ASN A 137 -4.51 -4.79 12.62
CA ASN A 137 -4.62 -3.34 12.79
C ASN A 137 -4.31 -2.92 14.24
N ILE A 138 -3.58 -1.82 14.42
CA ILE A 138 -3.33 -1.19 15.71
C ILE A 138 -4.11 0.14 15.81
N ASP A 139 -5.33 0.07 16.35
CA ASP A 139 -6.28 1.20 16.40
C ASP A 139 -6.03 2.21 17.55
N LYS A 140 -5.15 1.93 18.52
CA LYS A 140 -5.02 2.73 19.77
C LYS A 140 -3.72 3.52 19.88
N VAL A 141 -3.85 4.80 20.26
CA VAL A 141 -2.74 5.70 20.65
C VAL A 141 -1.87 5.09 21.76
N THR A 142 -2.47 4.34 22.70
CA THR A 142 -1.75 3.71 23.82
C THR A 142 -0.83 2.55 23.41
N ARG A 143 -1.04 1.94 22.23
CA ARG A 143 -0.18 0.87 21.68
C ARG A 143 0.84 1.36 20.67
N GLN A 144 0.91 2.67 20.40
CA GLN A 144 1.95 3.24 19.52
C GLN A 144 3.37 2.97 20.03
N ALA A 145 3.56 2.85 21.34
CA ALA A 145 4.86 2.52 21.93
C ALA A 145 5.35 1.08 21.61
N GLU A 146 4.45 0.19 21.14
CA GLU A 146 4.76 -1.19 20.77
C GLU A 146 5.05 -1.33 19.25
N VAL A 147 4.91 -0.25 18.48
CA VAL A 147 5.13 -0.28 17.03
C VAL A 147 6.62 -0.33 16.74
N ASN A 148 7.06 -1.43 16.14
CA ASN A 148 8.41 -1.55 15.61
C ASN A 148 8.50 -0.94 14.20
N THR A 149 9.03 0.29 14.11
CA THR A 149 9.20 1.01 12.84
C THR A 149 10.23 0.38 11.90
N ASP A 150 11.11 -0.47 12.45
CA ASP A 150 12.15 -1.15 11.69
C ASP A 150 11.66 -2.50 11.14
N HIS A 151 10.47 -2.97 11.56
CA HIS A 151 9.91 -4.22 11.06
C HIS A 151 9.46 -4.08 9.59
N PRO A 152 9.74 -5.07 8.72
CA PRO A 152 9.29 -5.07 7.32
C PRO A 152 7.79 -4.83 7.08
N VAL A 153 6.91 -5.04 8.06
CA VAL A 153 5.46 -4.85 7.88
C VAL A 153 5.02 -3.40 8.09
N PHE A 154 5.89 -2.56 8.67
CA PHE A 154 5.58 -1.18 8.98
C PHE A 154 5.31 -0.39 7.69
N GLY A 155 4.08 0.07 7.52
CA GLY A 155 3.64 0.79 6.33
C GLY A 155 3.33 -0.07 5.11
N LEU A 156 3.37 -1.40 5.22
CA LEU A 156 3.17 -2.31 4.10
C LEU A 156 1.80 -2.14 3.43
N LYS A 157 0.71 -2.13 4.21
CA LYS A 157 -0.65 -1.95 3.68
C LYS A 157 -0.83 -0.56 3.08
N ARG A 158 -0.25 0.46 3.73
CA ARG A 158 -0.22 1.84 3.20
C ARG A 158 0.46 1.88 1.84
N ASP A 159 1.64 1.28 1.69
CA ASP A 159 2.40 1.35 0.44
C ASP A 159 1.72 0.59 -0.70
N LEU A 160 1.01 -0.50 -0.40
CA LEU A 160 0.11 -1.16 -1.35
C LEU A 160 -1.02 -0.23 -1.81
N ILE A 161 -1.71 0.43 -0.88
CA ILE A 161 -2.81 1.35 -1.21
C ILE A 161 -2.30 2.55 -2.01
N ARG A 162 -1.13 3.09 -1.66
CA ARG A 162 -0.45 4.13 -2.44
C ARG A 162 -0.21 3.68 -3.87
N LEU A 163 0.40 2.51 -4.05
CA LEU A 163 0.68 1.98 -5.38
C LEU A 163 -0.62 1.79 -6.17
N ILE A 164 -1.64 1.16 -5.59
CA ILE A 164 -2.95 0.98 -6.23
C ILE A 164 -3.55 2.33 -6.62
N GLY A 165 -3.56 3.30 -5.70
CA GLY A 165 -4.08 4.65 -5.93
C GLY A 165 -3.38 5.37 -7.08
N ASN A 166 -2.06 5.25 -7.19
CA ASN A 166 -1.29 5.82 -8.30
C ASN A 166 -1.64 5.15 -9.64
N LEU A 167 -1.74 3.82 -9.66
CA LEU A 167 -1.99 3.04 -10.88
C LEU A 167 -3.41 3.26 -11.45
N VAL A 168 -4.39 3.62 -10.64
CA VAL A 168 -5.78 3.87 -11.11
C VAL A 168 -6.03 5.32 -11.53
N TYR A 169 -5.14 6.26 -11.24
CA TYR A 169 -5.34 7.67 -11.56
C TYR A 169 -5.52 7.87 -13.07
N GLN A 170 -6.65 8.47 -13.45
CA GLN A 170 -7.06 8.73 -14.84
C GLN A 170 -6.97 7.51 -15.79
N ASN A 171 -7.10 6.30 -15.27
CA ASN A 171 -7.06 5.07 -16.06
C ASN A 171 -8.30 4.21 -15.79
N THR A 172 -9.31 4.35 -16.65
CA THR A 172 -10.60 3.66 -16.51
C THR A 172 -10.48 2.14 -16.51
N ALA A 173 -9.51 1.56 -17.24
CA ALA A 173 -9.31 0.11 -17.25
C ALA A 173 -8.84 -0.39 -15.88
N ASN A 174 -7.88 0.31 -15.27
CA ASN A 174 -7.39 -0.01 -13.93
C ASN A 174 -8.43 0.28 -12.84
N GLN A 175 -9.18 1.37 -12.95
CA GLN A 175 -10.30 1.69 -12.04
C GLN A 175 -11.38 0.60 -12.08
N ASP A 176 -11.74 0.14 -13.28
CA ASP A 176 -12.72 -0.94 -13.46
C ASP A 176 -12.17 -2.26 -12.93
N LEU A 177 -10.88 -2.55 -13.15
CA LEU A 177 -10.22 -3.75 -12.62
C LEU A 177 -10.25 -3.81 -11.09
N VAL A 178 -9.99 -2.70 -10.40
CA VAL A 178 -10.08 -2.65 -8.93
C VAL A 178 -11.50 -2.95 -8.46
N ARG A 179 -12.53 -2.45 -9.15
CA ARG A 179 -13.94 -2.76 -8.84
C ARG A 179 -14.24 -4.25 -9.05
N GLU A 180 -13.79 -4.82 -10.16
CA GLU A 180 -14.04 -6.23 -10.52
C GLU A 180 -13.35 -7.23 -9.59
N LEU A 181 -12.27 -6.80 -8.91
CA LEU A 181 -11.54 -7.61 -7.93
C LEU A 181 -11.94 -7.33 -6.48
N ASP A 182 -13.09 -6.69 -6.24
CA ASP A 182 -13.55 -6.31 -4.89
C ASP A 182 -12.53 -5.45 -4.11
N GLY A 183 -11.71 -4.69 -4.82
CA GLY A 183 -10.69 -3.81 -4.24
C GLY A 183 -11.26 -2.50 -3.71
N ILE A 184 -12.43 -2.04 -4.18
CA ILE A 184 -13.06 -0.81 -3.69
C ILE A 184 -13.45 -0.93 -2.21
N PRO A 185 -14.23 -1.95 -1.77
CA PRO A 185 -14.52 -2.11 -0.33
C PRO A 185 -13.26 -2.31 0.51
N LEU A 186 -12.27 -3.02 -0.02
CA LEU A 186 -10.99 -3.24 0.65
C LEU A 186 -10.27 -1.92 0.97
N ILE A 187 -10.21 -0.98 0.03
CA ILE A 187 -9.61 0.34 0.22
C ILE A 187 -10.45 1.19 1.17
N LEU A 188 -11.78 1.19 1.01
CA LEU A 188 -12.67 1.98 1.88
C LEU A 188 -12.59 1.52 3.35
N ASN A 189 -12.39 0.23 3.61
CA ASN A 189 -12.18 -0.29 4.96
C ASN A 189 -10.88 0.20 5.63
N LYS A 190 -9.99 0.87 4.89
CA LYS A 190 -8.70 1.40 5.38
C LYS A 190 -8.70 2.91 5.62
N THR A 191 -9.89 3.52 5.70
CA THR A 191 -10.05 4.90 6.16
C THR A 191 -9.98 5.05 7.69
N THR A 192 -9.58 4.01 8.42
CA THR A 192 -9.36 4.04 9.89
C THR A 192 -7.90 4.32 10.25
N ILE A 193 -7.64 4.58 11.52
CA ILE A 193 -6.27 4.73 12.03
C ILE A 193 -5.66 3.34 12.18
N ASP A 194 -4.43 3.17 11.71
CA ASP A 194 -3.61 1.99 11.96
C ASP A 194 -2.17 2.44 12.28
N ALA A 195 -1.72 2.24 13.51
CA ALA A 195 -0.40 2.67 13.94
C ALA A 195 0.74 1.92 13.22
N ASN A 196 0.50 0.69 12.76
CA ASN A 196 1.46 -0.06 11.92
C ASN A 196 1.51 0.49 10.49
N ASN A 197 0.50 1.23 10.05
CA ASN A 197 0.41 1.80 8.71
C ASN A 197 0.14 3.31 8.76
N PRO A 198 1.16 4.13 9.10
CA PRO A 198 0.99 5.57 9.22
C PRO A 198 0.39 6.20 7.96
N PHE A 199 -0.58 7.09 8.11
CA PHE A 199 -1.28 7.74 6.99
C PHE A 199 -2.10 6.82 6.07
N ILE A 200 -2.39 5.58 6.46
CA ILE A 200 -3.20 4.67 5.64
C ILE A 200 -4.57 5.25 5.28
N SER A 201 -5.19 6.01 6.19
CA SER A 201 -6.47 6.68 5.95
C SER A 201 -6.36 7.72 4.84
N GLN A 202 -5.32 8.55 4.84
CA GLN A 202 -5.08 9.56 3.80
C GLN A 202 -4.84 8.91 2.43
N TRP A 203 -4.02 7.87 2.37
CA TRP A 203 -3.79 7.12 1.13
C TRP A 203 -5.04 6.40 0.63
N SER A 204 -5.89 5.91 1.54
CA SER A 204 -7.17 5.28 1.18
C SER A 204 -8.16 6.29 0.61
N ILE A 205 -8.24 7.48 1.19
CA ILE A 205 -9.06 8.59 0.66
C ILE A 205 -8.56 9.02 -0.72
N PHE A 206 -7.24 9.15 -0.89
CA PHE A 206 -6.63 9.46 -2.18
C PHE A 206 -6.92 8.39 -3.24
N ALA A 207 -6.74 7.11 -2.92
CA ALA A 207 -7.07 6.02 -3.82
C ALA A 207 -8.57 5.99 -4.17
N ALA A 208 -9.45 6.23 -3.20
CA ALA A 208 -10.90 6.33 -3.45
C ALA A 208 -11.27 7.50 -4.38
N HIS A 209 -10.59 8.63 -4.25
CA HIS A 209 -10.72 9.75 -5.19
C HIS A 209 -10.32 9.31 -6.60
N ASN A 210 -9.12 8.76 -6.77
CA ASN A 210 -8.62 8.32 -8.08
C ASN A 210 -9.48 7.21 -8.71
N LEU A 211 -10.09 6.34 -7.89
CA LEU A 211 -11.02 5.31 -8.34
C LEU A 211 -12.32 5.89 -8.92
N THR A 212 -12.74 7.05 -8.44
CA THR A 212 -14.04 7.66 -8.80
C THR A 212 -13.89 8.79 -9.81
N GLU A 213 -12.71 9.37 -9.96
CA GLU A 213 -12.45 10.44 -10.93
C GLU A 213 -12.78 9.98 -12.36
N GLY A 214 -13.80 10.60 -12.95
CA GLY A 214 -14.28 10.29 -14.30
C GLY A 214 -14.94 8.91 -14.46
N ASN A 215 -15.23 8.18 -13.38
CA ASN A 215 -15.77 6.81 -13.43
C ASN A 215 -17.13 6.68 -12.73
N GLU A 216 -18.19 6.95 -13.49
CA GLU A 216 -19.58 6.86 -13.02
C GLU A 216 -19.98 5.47 -12.51
N LYS A 217 -19.38 4.40 -13.04
CA LYS A 217 -19.65 3.04 -12.57
C LYS A 217 -19.11 2.83 -11.15
N ASN A 218 -17.90 3.33 -10.86
CA ASN A 218 -17.33 3.28 -9.52
C ASN A 218 -18.09 4.18 -8.54
N ILE A 219 -18.48 5.39 -8.96
CA ILE A 219 -19.34 6.27 -8.16
C ILE A 219 -20.65 5.56 -7.81
N SER A 220 -21.32 4.98 -8.80
CA SER A 220 -22.58 4.25 -8.62
C SER A 220 -22.41 3.02 -7.73
N TYR A 221 -21.31 2.28 -7.87
CA TYR A 221 -20.98 1.13 -7.02
C TYR A 221 -20.87 1.55 -5.55
N ILE A 222 -20.11 2.62 -5.26
CA ILE A 222 -19.94 3.13 -3.89
C ILE A 222 -21.27 3.67 -3.35
N ALA A 223 -22.05 4.40 -4.16
CA ALA A 223 -23.36 4.91 -3.76
C ALA A 223 -24.38 3.79 -3.45
N ALA A 224 -24.18 2.59 -4.01
CA ALA A 224 -25.03 1.43 -3.75
C ALA A 224 -24.65 0.65 -2.49
N LEU A 225 -23.52 0.98 -1.84
CA LEU A 225 -23.13 0.36 -0.56
C LEU A 225 -24.17 0.68 0.52
N LYS A 226 -24.57 -0.35 1.28
CA LYS A 226 -25.57 -0.25 2.34
C LYS A 226 -24.96 -0.55 3.69
N MET A 227 -25.53 0.05 4.72
CA MET A 227 -25.20 -0.28 6.09
C MET A 227 -25.71 -1.68 6.42
N GLU A 228 -24.82 -2.59 6.81
CA GLU A 228 -25.17 -3.96 7.22
C GLU A 228 -25.25 -4.13 8.75
N GLY A 229 -24.78 -3.15 9.52
CA GLY A 229 -24.84 -3.20 10.98
C GLY A 229 -23.78 -2.37 11.67
N ILE A 230 -23.66 -2.55 12.99
CA ILE A 230 -22.55 -2.00 13.79
C ILE A 230 -21.36 -2.95 13.65
N ALA A 231 -20.19 -2.39 13.33
CA ALA A 231 -18.95 -3.15 13.29
C ALA A 231 -18.69 -3.83 14.64
N ASN A 232 -18.14 -5.05 14.63
CA ASN A 232 -17.96 -5.89 15.83
C ASN A 232 -16.83 -5.38 16.76
N ASN A 233 -17.04 -4.22 17.37
CA ASN A 233 -16.11 -3.52 18.25
C ASN A 233 -16.66 -3.41 19.68
N GLN A 234 -17.35 -4.44 20.16
CA GLN A 234 -18.00 -4.44 21.48
C GLN A 234 -17.03 -4.09 22.62
N ALA A 235 -15.80 -4.63 22.58
CA ALA A 235 -14.79 -4.35 23.59
C ALA A 235 -14.41 -2.85 23.69
N LEU A 236 -14.35 -2.15 22.55
CA LEU A 236 -14.07 -0.70 22.54
C LEU A 236 -15.29 0.10 23.01
N LEU A 237 -16.50 -0.32 22.63
CA LEU A 237 -17.74 0.31 23.08
C LEU A 237 -17.87 0.22 24.61
N ASP A 238 -17.57 -0.94 25.19
CA ASP A 238 -17.59 -1.16 26.64
C ASP A 238 -16.52 -0.34 27.37
N GLU A 239 -15.28 -0.29 26.85
CA GLU A 239 -14.19 0.52 27.42
C GLU A 239 -14.54 2.02 27.44
N LEU A 240 -15.21 2.50 26.41
CA LEU A 240 -15.65 3.89 26.33
C LEU A 240 -16.96 4.15 27.12
N GLY A 241 -17.60 3.10 27.65
CA GLY A 241 -18.88 3.18 28.36
C GLY A 241 -20.01 3.66 27.46
N ILE A 242 -20.07 3.16 26.22
CA ILE A 242 -21.03 3.59 25.20
C ILE A 242 -21.70 2.36 24.57
N SER A 243 -22.98 2.44 24.23
CA SER A 243 -23.67 1.46 23.40
C SER A 243 -24.04 2.07 22.06
N ALA A 244 -24.04 1.24 21.02
CA ALA A 244 -24.51 1.62 19.69
C ALA A 244 -25.72 0.77 19.31
N GLU A 245 -26.74 1.38 18.70
CA GLU A 245 -27.92 0.70 18.16
C GLU A 245 -28.17 1.18 16.72
N VAL A 246 -28.54 0.27 15.83
CA VAL A 246 -28.99 0.63 14.47
C VAL A 246 -30.50 0.82 14.50
N GLN A 247 -30.99 1.97 14.01
CA GLN A 247 -32.41 2.21 13.80
C GLN A 247 -32.64 2.74 12.38
N GLY A 248 -33.18 1.89 11.50
CA GLY A 248 -33.27 2.18 10.07
C GLY A 248 -31.87 2.36 9.46
N ASP A 249 -31.65 3.46 8.74
CA ASP A 249 -30.37 3.78 8.10
C ASP A 249 -29.43 4.62 8.99
N LYS A 250 -29.70 4.70 10.30
CA LYS A 250 -28.93 5.53 11.24
C LYS A 250 -28.36 4.72 12.41
N VAL A 251 -27.16 5.09 12.84
CA VAL A 251 -26.51 4.58 14.05
C VAL A 251 -26.73 5.56 15.19
N PHE A 252 -27.31 5.08 16.30
CA PHE A 252 -27.52 5.83 17.53
C PHE A 252 -26.52 5.38 18.58
N VAL A 253 -25.88 6.35 19.24
CA VAL A 253 -24.84 6.11 20.25
C VAL A 253 -25.33 6.66 21.59
N LYS A 254 -25.34 5.83 22.64
CA LYS A 254 -25.81 6.18 23.99
C LYS A 254 -24.72 5.91 25.03
N LYS A 255 -24.49 6.83 25.95
CA LYS A 255 -23.61 6.55 27.10
C LYS A 255 -24.26 5.50 27.99
N GLN A 256 -23.54 4.42 28.28
CA GLN A 256 -23.97 3.44 29.28
C GLN A 256 -23.94 4.14 30.65
N ARG A 257 -25.06 4.12 31.38
CA ARG A 257 -25.09 4.59 32.76
C ARG A 257 -24.34 3.57 33.61
N THR A 258 -23.20 3.99 34.16
CA THR A 258 -22.56 3.28 35.27
C THR A 258 -23.47 3.43 36.49
N GLU A 259 -23.99 2.32 37.00
CA GLU A 259 -24.57 2.23 38.34
C GLU A 259 -23.50 2.35 39.42
#